data_AF-C4GJB5-F1
#
_entry.id   AF-C4GJB5-F1
#
_cell.length_a   1.000
_cell.length_b   1.000
_cell.length_c   1.000
_cell.angle_alpha   90.00
_cell.angle_beta   90.00
_cell.angle_gamma   90.00
#
_symmetry.space_group_name_H-M   'P 1'
#
loop_
_entity.id
_entity.type
_entity.pdbx_description
1 polymer ?
#
loop_
_entity_poly.entity_id
_entity_poly.type
_entity_poly.pdbx_seq_one_letter_code
_entity_poly.pdbx_strand_id
1 'polypeptide(L)'
;MPLIQSLPGCPLDIIGDVHGQFEALQNLLHYLGYSPAGKHPQGRKLVFVGDLIDRGPDSPAVADWAKQAIHAGNAFMVLGNHEINLLAHEPKDGSGWFFDCRAGKDSRNYAPWQRQPENGKKALVQFFAEQPLVLQRPDLRIVHAAWLPESIAKLQNNATPLIQLIQEWDDELHCCIKHAPWYDDYLAEQHHHAHILENPAQHPPMLRATAAHDIYRSSRHPIRALTCGIEKIAREPFFAGGRWRFSIRNPWWDDYQDNAAVVIGHYWRHWHSSNQVPKHREGMFTVPANGWHGARKNVFCVDFSVGARWRDRKRGIAPTQSHYRLAALRYPEKTLMFDNGDSVKTIA
;
A
#
# COMPACT_ATOMS: atom_id res chain seq x y z
N MET A 1 -10.41 16.77 -8.87
CA MET A 1 -9.26 17.32 -8.10
C MET A 1 -7.97 16.84 -8.75
N PRO A 2 -6.86 17.59 -8.66
CA PRO A 2 -5.60 17.15 -9.25
C PRO A 2 -5.08 15.89 -8.54
N LEU A 3 -4.57 14.93 -9.32
CA LEU A 3 -4.02 13.65 -8.83
C LEU A 3 -2.65 13.80 -8.16
N ILE A 4 -1.98 14.93 -8.41
CA ILE A 4 -0.74 15.37 -7.76
C ILE A 4 -1.05 16.65 -7.00
N GLN A 5 -0.78 16.67 -5.69
CA GLN A 5 -1.03 17.82 -4.83
C GLN A 5 0.22 18.22 -4.04
N SER A 6 0.24 19.44 -3.52
CA SER A 6 1.36 19.96 -2.74
C SER A 6 1.23 19.57 -1.26
N LEU A 7 2.34 19.18 -0.64
CA LEU A 7 2.44 19.04 0.82
C LEU A 7 2.53 20.43 1.48
N PRO A 8 2.06 20.59 2.73
CA PRO A 8 2.24 21.84 3.44
C PRO A 8 3.72 22.07 3.79
N GLY A 9 4.10 23.34 3.93
CA GLY A 9 5.47 23.77 4.25
C GLY A 9 5.88 23.58 5.72
N CYS A 10 5.07 22.92 6.54
CA CYS A 10 5.35 22.68 7.95
C CYS A 10 5.96 21.28 8.19
N PRO A 11 6.45 21.00 9.42
CA PRO A 11 6.85 19.65 9.81
C PRO A 11 5.68 18.66 9.77
N LEU A 12 5.97 17.41 9.43
CA LEU A 12 4.99 16.36 9.19
C LEU A 12 5.22 15.16 10.11
N ASP A 13 4.16 14.41 10.36
CA ASP A 13 4.22 13.04 10.86
C ASP A 13 3.51 12.14 9.84
N ILE A 14 4.30 11.32 9.14
CA ILE A 14 3.89 10.54 7.97
C ILE A 14 3.55 9.11 8.42
N ILE A 15 2.28 8.75 8.42
CA ILE A 15 1.75 7.49 8.95
C ILE A 15 1.70 6.43 7.83
N GLY A 16 2.18 5.22 8.15
CA GLY A 16 2.10 4.04 7.30
C GLY A 16 0.68 3.48 7.09
N ASP A 17 0.59 2.36 6.39
CA ASP A 17 -0.66 1.63 6.15
C ASP A 17 -1.38 1.36 7.48
N VAL A 18 -2.67 1.72 7.56
CA VAL A 18 -3.46 1.66 8.80
C VAL A 18 -4.35 0.42 8.84
N HIS A 19 -4.93 0.04 7.69
CA HIS A 19 -5.75 -1.16 7.53
C HIS A 19 -6.81 -1.33 8.64
N GLY A 20 -7.65 -0.33 8.87
CA GLY A 20 -8.75 -0.39 9.83
C GLY A 20 -8.35 -0.58 11.30
N GLN A 21 -7.08 -0.39 11.65
CA GLN A 21 -6.57 -0.51 13.02
C GLN A 21 -6.81 0.80 13.80
N PHE A 22 -8.08 1.14 14.03
CA PHE A 22 -8.46 2.42 14.62
C PHE A 22 -7.85 2.66 16.01
N GLU A 23 -7.82 1.64 16.88
CA GLU A 23 -7.18 1.73 18.20
C GLU A 23 -5.67 2.03 18.09
N ALA A 24 -4.97 1.35 17.17
CA ALA A 24 -3.55 1.60 16.92
C ALA A 24 -3.31 3.03 16.42
N LEU A 25 -4.19 3.55 15.57
CA LEU A 25 -4.15 4.94 15.11
C LEU A 25 -4.30 5.91 16.29
N GLN A 26 -5.31 5.71 17.15
CA GLN A 26 -5.51 6.57 18.33
C GLN A 26 -4.30 6.52 19.28
N ASN A 27 -3.72 5.35 19.52
CA ASN A 27 -2.52 5.20 20.35
C ASN A 27 -1.32 5.92 19.73
N LEU A 28 -1.08 5.77 18.43
CA LEU A 28 0.00 6.47 17.74
C LEU A 28 -0.18 8.00 17.81
N LEU A 29 -1.40 8.50 17.59
CA LEU A 29 -1.71 9.93 17.72
C LEU A 29 -1.42 10.46 19.13
N HIS A 30 -1.79 9.70 20.16
CA HIS A 30 -1.48 10.03 21.55
C HIS A 30 0.03 10.16 21.77
N TYR A 31 0.83 9.16 21.37
CA TYR A 31 2.29 9.20 21.53
C TYR A 31 2.97 10.27 20.68
N LEU A 32 2.38 10.64 19.55
CA LEU A 32 2.85 11.75 18.73
C LEU A 32 2.51 13.13 19.32
N GLY A 33 1.62 13.21 20.32
CA GLY A 33 1.20 14.46 20.94
C GLY A 33 0.05 15.17 20.22
N TYR A 34 -0.74 14.44 19.43
CA TYR A 34 -1.92 14.97 18.75
C TYR A 34 -3.15 14.89 19.66
N SER A 35 -4.07 15.84 19.48
CA SER A 35 -5.43 15.69 20.01
C SER A 35 -6.18 14.58 19.27
N PRO A 36 -7.28 14.05 19.84
CA PRO A 36 -8.14 13.10 19.14
C PRO A 36 -8.71 13.61 17.81
N ALA A 37 -8.77 14.94 17.61
CA ALA A 37 -9.19 15.56 16.35
C ALA A 37 -8.03 15.79 15.35
N GLY A 38 -6.84 15.23 15.62
CA GLY A 38 -5.67 15.34 14.75
C GLY A 38 -4.97 16.71 14.78
N LYS A 39 -5.15 17.52 15.83
CA LYS A 39 -4.44 18.81 15.98
C LYS A 39 -3.18 18.63 16.82
N HIS A 40 -2.04 19.10 16.31
CA HIS A 40 -0.79 19.14 17.07
C HIS A 40 -0.51 20.56 17.61
N PRO A 41 -0.08 20.73 18.88
CA PRO A 41 0.19 22.05 19.47
C PRO A 41 1.31 22.82 18.75
N GLN A 42 2.25 22.11 18.13
CA GLN A 42 3.35 22.71 17.34
C GLN A 42 2.98 22.95 15.85
N GLY A 43 1.70 22.81 15.47
CA GLY A 43 1.26 23.06 14.09
C GLY A 43 1.68 22.00 13.06
N ARG A 44 2.17 20.83 13.51
CA ARG A 44 2.50 19.68 12.65
C ARG A 44 1.25 19.14 11.96
N LYS A 45 1.43 18.54 10.79
CA LYS A 45 0.34 17.94 10.00
C LYS A 45 0.57 16.47 9.76
N LEU A 46 -0.52 15.70 9.72
CA LEU A 46 -0.47 14.27 9.46
C LEU A 46 -0.50 14.01 7.96
N VAL A 47 0.22 12.99 7.51
CA VAL A 47 0.14 12.52 6.13
C VAL A 47 0.05 11.00 6.11
N PHE A 48 -1.04 10.45 5.57
CA PHE A 48 -1.18 9.00 5.38
C PHE A 48 -0.61 8.57 4.03
N VAL A 49 0.14 7.47 4.01
CA VAL A 49 0.69 6.89 2.77
C VAL A 49 -0.30 6.00 2.02
N GLY A 50 -1.57 5.97 2.42
CA GLY A 50 -2.62 5.12 1.83
C GLY A 50 -2.98 3.91 2.68
N ASP A 51 -3.83 3.04 2.15
CA ASP A 51 -4.27 1.79 2.79
C ASP A 51 -4.83 2.02 4.21
N LEU A 52 -5.81 2.90 4.29
CA LEU A 52 -6.55 3.18 5.52
C LEU A 52 -7.51 2.05 5.88
N ILE A 53 -8.01 1.34 4.87
CA ILE A 53 -9.11 0.38 4.99
C ILE A 53 -8.65 -1.07 4.80
N ASP A 54 -9.61 -2.00 4.95
CA ASP A 54 -9.48 -3.46 4.85
C ASP A 54 -8.67 -4.11 5.99
N ARG A 55 -8.87 -5.42 6.18
CA ARG A 55 -8.16 -6.34 7.11
C ARG A 55 -8.33 -6.08 8.62
N GLY A 56 -8.41 -4.82 9.04
CA GLY A 56 -8.59 -4.45 10.45
C GLY A 56 -10.03 -4.53 10.93
N PRO A 57 -10.23 -4.34 12.24
CA PRO A 57 -11.54 -4.45 12.86
C PRO A 57 -12.45 -3.25 12.54
N ASP A 58 -11.93 -2.08 12.18
CA ASP A 58 -12.76 -0.88 12.06
C ASP A 58 -12.28 0.07 10.95
N SER A 59 -12.46 -0.36 9.70
CA SER A 59 -12.21 0.49 8.52
C SER A 59 -13.13 1.73 8.47
N PRO A 60 -14.44 1.64 8.80
CA PRO A 60 -15.31 2.81 8.87
C PRO A 60 -14.79 3.90 9.81
N ALA A 61 -14.39 3.56 11.05
CA ALA A 61 -13.90 4.56 12.00
C ALA A 61 -12.60 5.25 11.54
N VAL A 62 -11.66 4.50 10.96
CA VAL A 62 -10.43 5.09 10.39
C VAL A 62 -10.76 6.06 9.26
N ALA A 63 -11.64 5.67 8.34
CA ALA A 63 -12.01 6.51 7.21
C ALA A 63 -12.77 7.78 7.64
N ASP A 64 -13.73 7.65 8.56
CA ASP A 64 -14.48 8.78 9.09
C ASP A 64 -13.59 9.76 9.85
N TRP A 65 -12.65 9.24 10.65
CA TRP A 65 -11.67 10.06 11.35
C TRP A 65 -10.75 10.81 10.37
N ALA A 66 -10.21 10.11 9.37
CA ALA A 66 -9.31 10.69 8.37
C ALA A 66 -10.03 11.79 7.57
N LYS A 67 -11.28 11.55 7.16
CA LYS A 67 -12.13 12.52 6.47
C LYS A 67 -12.30 13.80 7.30
N GLN A 68 -12.63 13.69 8.58
CA GLN A 68 -12.77 14.85 9.45
C GLN A 68 -11.46 15.63 9.60
N ALA A 69 -10.35 14.92 9.83
CA ALA A 69 -9.04 15.56 9.98
C ALA A 69 -8.56 16.24 8.68
N ILE A 70 -8.83 15.65 7.51
CA ILE A 70 -8.50 16.23 6.20
C ILE A 70 -9.36 17.46 5.92
N HIS A 71 -10.68 17.40 6.15
CA HIS A 71 -11.56 18.57 5.99
C HIS A 71 -11.19 19.73 6.92
N ALA A 72 -10.70 19.43 8.13
CA ALA A 72 -10.18 20.43 9.06
C ALA A 72 -8.77 20.95 8.69
N GLY A 73 -8.16 20.46 7.61
CA GLY A 73 -6.81 20.81 7.17
C GLY A 73 -5.71 20.32 8.13
N ASN A 74 -5.97 19.31 8.95
CA ASN A 74 -5.04 18.73 9.92
C ASN A 74 -4.30 17.51 9.39
N ALA A 75 -4.86 16.84 8.39
CA ALA A 75 -4.28 15.67 7.76
C ALA A 75 -4.34 15.77 6.23
N PHE A 76 -3.50 14.97 5.57
CA PHE A 76 -3.46 14.75 4.13
C PHE A 76 -3.32 13.24 3.89
N MET A 77 -3.65 12.77 2.69
CA MET A 77 -3.39 11.37 2.32
C MET A 77 -3.10 11.23 0.84
N VAL A 78 -2.41 10.15 0.49
CA VAL A 78 -2.45 9.57 -0.85
C VAL A 78 -3.30 8.30 -0.84
N LEU A 79 -3.84 7.91 -1.99
CA LEU A 79 -4.57 6.65 -2.12
C LEU A 79 -3.63 5.46 -2.17
N GLY A 80 -3.95 4.42 -1.39
CA GLY A 80 -3.30 3.11 -1.46
C GLY A 80 -4.04 2.15 -2.39
N ASN A 81 -3.51 0.95 -2.57
CA ASN A 81 -4.13 -0.01 -3.49
C ASN A 81 -5.49 -0.49 -2.97
N HIS A 82 -5.73 -0.48 -1.66
CA HIS A 82 -7.02 -0.88 -1.09
C HIS A 82 -8.12 0.14 -1.41
N GLU A 83 -7.81 1.44 -1.32
CA GLU A 83 -8.76 2.47 -1.78
C GLU A 83 -8.99 2.40 -3.30
N ILE A 84 -7.95 2.16 -4.10
CA ILE A 84 -8.11 1.98 -5.55
C ILE A 84 -8.99 0.78 -5.89
N ASN A 85 -8.82 -0.37 -5.22
CA ASN A 85 -9.68 -1.53 -5.42
C ASN A 85 -11.15 -1.21 -5.07
N LEU A 86 -11.39 -0.46 -3.98
CA LEU A 86 -12.73 -0.02 -3.61
C LEU A 86 -13.34 0.90 -4.67
N LEU A 87 -12.57 1.88 -5.18
CA LEU A 87 -13.01 2.81 -6.23
C LEU A 87 -13.28 2.11 -7.58
N ALA A 88 -12.49 1.08 -7.89
CA ALA A 88 -12.67 0.22 -9.06
C ALA A 88 -13.81 -0.80 -8.90
N HIS A 89 -14.45 -0.85 -7.73
CA HIS A 89 -15.44 -1.87 -7.38
C HIS A 89 -14.89 -3.31 -7.55
N GLU A 90 -13.63 -3.54 -7.20
CA GLU A 90 -12.98 -4.85 -7.22
C GLU A 90 -12.89 -5.44 -5.80
N PRO A 91 -13.76 -6.37 -5.39
CA PRO A 91 -13.70 -6.96 -4.06
C PRO A 91 -12.43 -7.82 -3.88
N LYS A 92 -11.58 -7.46 -2.93
CA LYS A 92 -10.31 -8.16 -2.63
C LYS A 92 -10.33 -8.82 -1.25
N ASP A 93 -9.21 -9.43 -0.89
CA ASP A 93 -9.02 -10.06 0.41
C ASP A 93 -8.95 -9.02 1.53
N GLY A 94 -9.85 -9.13 2.52
CA GLY A 94 -9.95 -8.19 3.63
C GLY A 94 -11.02 -7.12 3.46
N SER A 95 -11.74 -7.09 2.34
CA SER A 95 -12.75 -6.07 2.02
C SER A 95 -14.18 -6.47 2.39
N GLY A 96 -14.37 -7.58 3.14
CA GLY A 96 -15.67 -8.07 3.62
C GLY A 96 -16.47 -7.12 4.53
N TRP A 97 -15.84 -6.06 5.04
CA TRP A 97 -16.54 -4.99 5.77
C TRP A 97 -17.39 -4.08 4.86
N PHE A 98 -17.02 -3.98 3.57
CA PHE A 98 -17.70 -3.19 2.56
C PHE A 98 -18.48 -4.05 1.55
N PHE A 99 -17.87 -5.14 1.05
CA PHE A 99 -18.46 -6.01 0.03
C PHE A 99 -19.06 -7.28 0.62
N ASP A 100 -20.38 -7.44 0.51
CA ASP A 100 -21.11 -8.62 1.01
C ASP A 100 -20.57 -9.95 0.45
N CYS A 101 -20.21 -9.98 -0.84
CA CYS A 101 -19.68 -11.17 -1.50
C CYS A 101 -18.34 -11.65 -0.90
N ARG A 102 -17.63 -10.79 -0.15
CA ARG A 102 -16.38 -11.13 0.55
C ARG A 102 -16.60 -11.48 2.01
N ALA A 103 -17.70 -11.04 2.63
CA ALA A 103 -17.92 -11.15 4.08
C ALA A 103 -17.77 -12.60 4.60
N GLY A 104 -18.36 -13.58 3.92
CA GLY A 104 -18.23 -14.99 4.29
C GLY A 104 -16.78 -15.50 4.26
N LYS A 105 -16.08 -15.31 3.14
CA LYS A 105 -14.68 -15.77 2.95
C LYS A 105 -13.70 -15.07 3.89
N ASP A 106 -13.89 -13.76 4.06
CA ASP A 106 -12.99 -12.91 4.86
C ASP A 106 -13.20 -13.12 6.37
N SER A 107 -14.39 -13.60 6.79
CA SER A 107 -14.74 -13.78 8.20
C SER A 107 -13.75 -14.68 8.93
N ARG A 108 -13.27 -15.70 8.22
CA ARG A 108 -12.28 -16.65 8.74
C ARG A 108 -11.03 -15.94 9.24
N ASN A 109 -10.58 -14.87 8.59
CA ASN A 109 -9.31 -14.20 8.90
C ASN A 109 -9.48 -12.91 9.67
N TYR A 110 -10.46 -12.09 9.28
CA TYR A 110 -10.47 -10.69 9.67
C TYR A 110 -11.51 -10.35 10.74
N ALA A 111 -12.56 -11.18 10.88
CA ALA A 111 -13.64 -10.93 11.83
C ALA A 111 -13.14 -11.02 13.29
N PRO A 112 -13.81 -10.33 14.23
CA PRO A 112 -14.92 -9.39 13.99
C PRO A 112 -14.45 -8.08 13.35
N TRP A 113 -15.32 -7.47 12.52
CA TRP A 113 -15.13 -6.12 11.97
C TRP A 113 -16.44 -5.32 12.02
N GLN A 114 -16.30 -4.00 12.03
CA GLN A 114 -17.41 -3.08 11.78
C GLN A 114 -17.68 -2.99 10.29
N ARG A 115 -18.95 -3.07 9.91
CA ARG A 115 -19.38 -2.95 8.52
C ARG A 115 -19.69 -1.50 8.18
N GLN A 116 -19.37 -1.09 6.95
CA GLN A 116 -19.84 0.19 6.43
C GLN A 116 -21.36 0.13 6.24
N PRO A 117 -22.15 1.02 6.88
CA PRO A 117 -23.58 1.11 6.62
C PRO A 117 -23.87 1.46 5.16
N GLU A 118 -24.90 0.85 4.56
CA GLU A 118 -25.24 1.05 3.13
C GLU A 118 -25.46 2.53 2.78
N ASN A 119 -26.12 3.29 3.66
CA ASN A 119 -26.36 4.72 3.48
C ASN A 119 -25.07 5.56 3.50
N GLY A 120 -23.97 5.07 4.07
CA GLY A 120 -22.68 5.75 4.12
C GLY A 120 -21.72 5.36 2.99
N LYS A 121 -21.95 4.24 2.29
CA LYS A 121 -21.01 3.73 1.27
C LYS A 121 -20.73 4.74 0.15
N LYS A 122 -21.77 5.40 -0.37
CA LYS A 122 -21.62 6.40 -1.44
C LYS A 122 -20.75 7.58 -1.01
N ALA A 123 -20.96 8.09 0.20
CA ALA A 123 -20.20 9.21 0.74
C ALA A 123 -18.73 8.85 1.00
N LEU A 124 -18.46 7.60 1.38
CA LEU A 124 -17.12 7.07 1.56
C LEU A 124 -16.38 6.93 0.21
N VAL A 125 -17.04 6.35 -0.80
CA VAL A 125 -16.50 6.23 -2.17
C VAL A 125 -16.17 7.62 -2.72
N GLN A 126 -17.08 8.58 -2.57
CA GLN A 126 -16.84 9.96 -3.02
C GLN A 126 -15.64 10.59 -2.32
N PHE A 127 -15.53 10.43 -1.00
CA PHE A 127 -14.39 10.95 -0.24
C PHE A 127 -13.06 10.42 -0.77
N PHE A 128 -12.94 9.11 -1.02
CA PHE A 128 -11.70 8.54 -1.58
C PHE A 128 -11.46 8.97 -3.03
N ALA A 129 -12.49 9.13 -3.85
CA ALA A 129 -12.36 9.58 -5.24
C ALA A 129 -11.79 11.01 -5.37
N GLU A 130 -11.85 11.79 -4.29
CA GLU A 130 -11.34 13.17 -4.23
C GLU A 130 -9.87 13.26 -3.76
N GLN A 131 -9.29 12.16 -3.26
CA GLN A 131 -7.92 12.15 -2.73
C GLN A 131 -6.87 11.99 -3.85
N PRO A 132 -5.67 12.57 -3.69
CA PRO A 132 -4.60 12.46 -4.69
C PRO A 132 -3.91 11.09 -4.65
N LEU A 133 -3.18 10.78 -5.73
CA LEU A 133 -2.26 9.64 -5.79
C LEU A 133 -0.86 10.02 -5.29
N VAL A 134 -0.53 11.31 -5.34
CA VAL A 134 0.80 11.83 -5.03
C VAL A 134 0.70 13.12 -4.25
N LEU A 135 1.47 13.22 -3.18
CA LEU A 135 1.73 14.47 -2.48
C LEU A 135 3.23 14.80 -2.57
N GLN A 136 3.57 16.04 -2.88
CA GLN A 136 4.98 16.44 -2.99
C GLN A 136 5.25 17.88 -2.56
N ARG A 137 6.49 18.12 -2.18
CA ARG A 137 7.13 19.44 -2.06
C ARG A 137 8.63 19.28 -2.44
N PRO A 138 9.44 20.35 -2.55
CA PRO A 138 10.79 20.24 -3.12
C PRO A 138 11.71 19.18 -2.48
N ASP A 139 11.60 18.93 -1.19
CA ASP A 139 12.45 18.00 -0.43
C ASP A 139 11.79 16.63 -0.15
N LEU A 140 10.49 16.47 -0.40
CA LEU A 140 9.74 15.29 0.06
C LEU A 140 8.62 14.91 -0.92
N ARG A 141 8.49 13.60 -1.14
CA ARG A 141 7.48 12.97 -2.00
C ARG A 141 6.80 11.83 -1.24
N ILE A 142 5.49 11.73 -1.40
CA ILE A 142 4.65 10.68 -0.83
C ILE A 142 3.88 10.04 -1.96
N VAL A 143 4.01 8.72 -2.04
CA VAL A 143 3.28 7.84 -2.95
C VAL A 143 3.13 6.51 -2.24
N HIS A 144 2.05 5.77 -2.49
CA HIS A 144 1.78 4.59 -1.67
C HIS A 144 2.82 3.47 -1.85
N ALA A 145 3.21 3.11 -3.08
CA ALA A 145 4.16 2.02 -3.32
C ALA A 145 5.40 2.43 -4.11
N ALA A 146 5.26 3.05 -5.29
CA ALA A 146 6.42 3.35 -6.13
C ALA A 146 6.44 4.75 -6.70
N TRP A 147 7.60 5.39 -6.67
CA TRP A 147 7.84 6.63 -7.39
C TRP A 147 8.48 6.32 -8.75
N LEU A 148 7.69 6.45 -9.81
CA LEU A 148 8.11 6.13 -11.17
C LEU A 148 7.91 7.35 -12.07
N PRO A 149 8.97 8.02 -12.54
CA PRO A 149 8.87 9.27 -13.30
C PRO A 149 7.91 9.20 -14.49
N GLU A 150 7.91 8.09 -15.25
CA GLU A 150 7.01 7.89 -16.38
C GLU A 150 5.53 7.81 -15.96
N SER A 151 5.24 7.10 -14.86
CA SER A 151 3.87 7.02 -14.30
C SER A 151 3.42 8.36 -13.73
N ILE A 152 4.31 9.09 -13.05
CA ILE A 152 4.05 10.44 -12.53
C ILE A 152 3.76 11.40 -13.69
N ALA A 153 4.54 11.36 -14.76
CA ALA A 153 4.33 12.21 -15.95
C ALA A 153 2.95 11.99 -16.59
N LYS A 154 2.45 10.74 -16.61
CA LYS A 154 1.09 10.44 -17.09
C LYS A 154 -0.03 11.01 -16.22
N LEU A 155 0.23 11.25 -14.93
CA LEU A 155 -0.71 11.93 -14.04
C LEU A 155 -0.67 13.46 -14.21
N GLN A 156 0.47 14.02 -14.62
CA GLN A 156 0.61 15.45 -14.83
C GLN A 156 -0.35 15.92 -15.92
N ASN A 157 -1.11 16.97 -15.63
CA ASN A 157 -2.11 17.57 -16.52
C ASN A 157 -3.28 16.64 -16.91
N ASN A 158 -3.48 15.53 -16.21
CA ASN A 158 -4.65 14.70 -16.41
C ASN A 158 -5.84 15.29 -15.63
N ALA A 159 -6.88 15.70 -16.35
CA ALA A 159 -8.11 16.26 -15.78
C ALA A 159 -9.25 15.23 -15.67
N THR A 160 -9.05 14.00 -16.16
CA THR A 160 -10.04 12.93 -16.11
C THR A 160 -10.36 12.57 -14.66
N PRO A 161 -11.63 12.43 -14.27
CA PRO A 161 -12.01 11.94 -12.95
C PRO A 161 -11.35 10.60 -12.64
N LEU A 162 -10.85 10.41 -11.42
CA LEU A 162 -10.03 9.25 -11.06
C LEU A 162 -10.68 7.89 -11.40
N ILE A 163 -11.97 7.72 -11.09
CA ILE A 163 -12.68 6.45 -11.37
C ILE A 163 -12.72 6.16 -12.87
N GLN A 164 -12.97 7.18 -13.69
CA GLN A 164 -12.95 7.05 -15.14
C GLN A 164 -11.53 6.73 -15.64
N LEU A 165 -10.52 7.38 -15.08
CA LEU A 165 -9.13 7.14 -15.45
C LEU A 165 -8.66 5.72 -15.12
N ILE A 166 -9.12 5.15 -14.00
CA ILE A 166 -8.88 3.74 -13.65
C ILE A 166 -9.46 2.83 -14.76
N GLN A 167 -10.69 3.08 -15.19
CA GLN A 167 -11.35 2.28 -16.23
C GLN A 167 -10.63 2.41 -17.58
N GLU A 168 -10.33 3.63 -18.01
CA GLU A 168 -9.63 3.89 -19.29
C GLU A 168 -8.27 3.20 -19.36
N TRP A 169 -7.49 3.24 -18.27
CA TRP A 169 -6.18 2.59 -18.23
C TRP A 169 -6.23 1.09 -18.03
N ASP A 170 -7.27 0.55 -17.39
CA ASP A 170 -7.53 -0.88 -17.38
C ASP A 170 -7.90 -1.37 -18.80
N ASP A 171 -8.75 -0.65 -19.53
CA ASP A 171 -9.10 -0.98 -20.92
C ASP A 171 -7.90 -0.89 -21.87
N GLU A 172 -7.11 0.19 -21.77
CA GLU A 172 -5.86 0.34 -22.51
C GLU A 172 -4.91 -0.84 -22.21
N LEU A 173 -4.72 -1.18 -20.93
CA LEU A 173 -3.86 -2.30 -20.53
C LEU A 173 -4.34 -3.63 -21.14
N HIS A 174 -5.64 -3.94 -21.04
CA HIS A 174 -6.21 -5.16 -21.60
C HIS A 174 -6.05 -5.24 -23.12
N CYS A 175 -6.17 -4.10 -23.81
CA CYS A 175 -5.92 -4.02 -25.25
C CYS A 175 -4.45 -4.28 -25.58
N CYS A 176 -3.52 -3.57 -24.91
CA CYS A 176 -2.10 -3.70 -25.19
C CYS A 176 -1.53 -5.08 -24.88
N ILE A 177 -2.03 -5.76 -23.83
CA ILE A 177 -1.59 -7.12 -23.48
C ILE A 177 -1.78 -8.09 -24.65
N LYS A 178 -2.91 -8.01 -25.35
CA LYS A 178 -3.23 -8.88 -26.49
C LYS A 178 -2.31 -8.70 -27.69
N HIS A 179 -1.61 -7.56 -27.75
CA HIS A 179 -0.67 -7.21 -28.82
C HIS A 179 0.78 -7.29 -28.37
N ALA A 180 1.05 -7.76 -27.15
CA ALA A 180 2.40 -7.92 -26.65
C ALA A 180 3.11 -9.10 -27.35
N PRO A 181 4.43 -9.00 -27.61
CA PRO A 181 5.16 -10.03 -28.35
C PRO A 181 5.22 -11.39 -27.65
N TRP A 182 4.93 -11.44 -26.35
CA TRP A 182 4.89 -12.65 -25.52
C TRP A 182 3.47 -13.21 -25.33
N TYR A 183 2.43 -12.62 -25.95
CA TYR A 183 1.04 -12.97 -25.66
C TYR A 183 0.66 -14.38 -26.10
N ASP A 184 1.11 -14.82 -27.29
CA ASP A 184 0.83 -16.17 -27.78
C ASP A 184 1.51 -17.24 -26.90
N ASP A 185 2.76 -16.99 -26.50
CA ASP A 185 3.48 -17.85 -25.55
C ASP A 185 2.76 -17.89 -24.19
N TYR A 186 2.23 -16.75 -23.73
CA TYR A 186 1.45 -16.68 -22.49
C TYR A 186 0.20 -17.56 -22.59
N LEU A 187 -0.55 -17.50 -23.69
CA LEU A 187 -1.73 -18.36 -23.89
C LEU A 187 -1.35 -19.84 -23.91
N ALA A 188 -0.25 -20.21 -24.56
CA ALA A 188 0.26 -21.58 -24.58
C ALA A 188 0.66 -22.07 -23.18
N GLU A 189 1.37 -21.24 -22.40
CA GLU A 189 1.72 -21.53 -21.01
C GLU A 189 0.48 -21.72 -20.14
N GLN A 190 -0.52 -20.84 -20.25
CA GLN A 190 -1.78 -20.96 -19.49
C GLN A 190 -2.53 -22.24 -19.86
N HIS A 191 -2.63 -22.57 -21.15
CA HIS A 191 -3.28 -23.80 -21.61
C HIS A 191 -2.62 -25.06 -21.02
N HIS A 192 -1.29 -25.12 -20.98
CA HIS A 192 -0.57 -26.29 -20.49
C HIS A 192 -0.46 -26.38 -18.97
N HIS A 193 -0.40 -25.24 -18.27
CA HIS A 193 -0.01 -25.24 -16.86
C HIS A 193 -1.05 -24.66 -15.90
N ALA A 194 -2.09 -23.95 -16.34
CA ALA A 194 -3.02 -23.28 -15.42
C ALA A 194 -3.62 -24.22 -14.36
N HIS A 195 -3.94 -25.47 -14.75
CA HIS A 195 -4.53 -26.47 -13.86
C HIS A 195 -3.63 -26.91 -12.70
N ILE A 196 -2.31 -26.73 -12.79
CA ILE A 196 -1.36 -27.07 -11.73
C ILE A 196 -0.95 -25.86 -10.88
N LEU A 197 -1.23 -24.63 -11.31
CA LEU A 197 -0.70 -23.42 -10.67
C LEU A 197 -1.23 -23.20 -9.24
N GLU A 198 -2.37 -23.76 -8.87
CA GLU A 198 -2.92 -23.66 -7.51
C GLU A 198 -2.53 -24.86 -6.62
N ASN A 199 -1.84 -25.85 -7.17
CA ASN A 199 -1.41 -27.04 -6.45
C ASN A 199 0.04 -26.90 -5.94
N PRO A 200 0.27 -26.72 -4.62
CA PRO A 200 1.63 -26.58 -4.08
C PRO A 200 2.50 -27.83 -4.25
N ALA A 201 1.90 -29.01 -4.48
CA ALA A 201 2.64 -30.26 -4.67
C ALA A 201 3.18 -30.44 -6.10
N GLN A 202 2.70 -29.64 -7.07
CA GLN A 202 3.10 -29.74 -8.47
C GLN A 202 3.96 -28.54 -8.86
N HIS A 203 5.26 -28.75 -9.00
CA HIS A 203 6.20 -27.68 -9.32
C HIS A 203 6.22 -27.40 -10.84
N PRO A 204 5.71 -26.25 -11.32
CA PRO A 204 5.77 -25.91 -12.73
C PRO A 204 7.20 -25.53 -13.16
N PRO A 205 7.53 -25.59 -14.46
CA PRO A 205 8.73 -24.95 -14.98
C PRO A 205 8.63 -23.42 -14.86
N MET A 206 9.71 -22.70 -15.16
CA MET A 206 9.66 -21.23 -15.22
C MET A 206 8.82 -20.77 -16.40
N LEU A 207 7.63 -20.23 -16.13
CA LEU A 207 6.71 -19.68 -17.13
C LEU A 207 7.08 -18.23 -17.43
N ARG A 208 7.90 -18.02 -18.46
CA ARG A 208 8.49 -16.70 -18.77
C ARG A 208 7.48 -15.73 -19.37
N ALA A 209 6.54 -16.20 -20.19
CA ALA A 209 5.52 -15.33 -20.75
C ALA A 209 4.48 -14.92 -19.69
N THR A 210 4.18 -15.80 -18.76
CA THR A 210 3.39 -15.52 -17.55
C THR A 210 4.09 -14.50 -16.65
N ALA A 211 5.40 -14.64 -16.44
CA ALA A 211 6.17 -13.61 -15.73
C ALA A 211 6.17 -12.27 -16.46
N ALA A 212 6.33 -12.28 -17.79
CA ALA A 212 6.30 -11.07 -18.62
C ALA A 212 4.94 -10.37 -18.54
N HIS A 213 3.84 -11.14 -18.56
CA HIS A 213 2.49 -10.65 -18.36
C HIS A 213 2.32 -9.95 -17.01
N ASP A 214 2.76 -10.57 -15.92
CA ASP A 214 2.65 -10.02 -14.56
C ASP A 214 3.45 -8.71 -14.43
N ILE A 215 4.67 -8.67 -14.98
CA ILE A 215 5.51 -7.45 -15.02
C ILE A 215 4.83 -6.35 -15.81
N TYR A 216 4.33 -6.67 -17.02
CA TYR A 216 3.66 -5.71 -17.88
C TYR A 216 2.46 -5.08 -17.19
N ARG A 217 1.63 -5.90 -16.52
CA ARG A 217 0.50 -5.42 -15.71
C ARG A 217 0.92 -4.53 -14.55
N SER A 218 2.02 -4.87 -13.89
CA SER A 218 2.52 -4.10 -12.74
C SER A 218 3.05 -2.71 -13.12
N SER A 219 3.62 -2.54 -14.32
CA SER A 219 4.31 -1.29 -14.71
C SER A 219 3.53 -0.41 -15.68
N ARG A 220 2.67 -0.98 -16.55
CA ARG A 220 2.05 -0.23 -17.65
C ARG A 220 0.82 0.57 -17.24
N HIS A 221 0.09 0.11 -16.23
CA HIS A 221 -1.02 0.86 -15.66
C HIS A 221 -0.48 1.84 -14.60
N PRO A 222 -0.49 3.16 -14.82
CA PRO A 222 0.20 4.11 -13.96
C PRO A 222 -0.29 4.09 -12.52
N ILE A 223 -1.62 4.06 -12.29
CA ILE A 223 -2.17 4.00 -10.92
C ILE A 223 -1.72 2.72 -10.21
N ARG A 224 -1.89 1.54 -10.84
CA ARG A 224 -1.44 0.26 -10.28
C ARG A 224 0.07 0.26 -10.01
N ALA A 225 0.89 0.86 -10.88
CA ALA A 225 2.33 0.93 -10.65
C ALA A 225 2.67 1.76 -9.41
N LEU A 226 2.01 2.92 -9.24
CA LEU A 226 2.22 3.81 -8.10
C LEU A 226 1.66 3.25 -6.78
N THR A 227 0.59 2.44 -6.81
CA THR A 227 -0.07 1.91 -5.61
C THR A 227 0.23 0.45 -5.30
N CYS A 228 0.67 -0.37 -6.26
CA CYS A 228 1.02 -1.78 -6.02
C CYS A 228 2.52 -2.05 -6.18
N GLY A 229 3.28 -1.06 -6.65
CA GLY A 229 4.67 -1.21 -7.04
C GLY A 229 4.83 -2.04 -8.32
N ILE A 230 6.08 -2.17 -8.75
CA ILE A 230 6.46 -2.91 -9.96
C ILE A 230 7.10 -4.25 -9.63
N GLU A 231 7.07 -5.16 -10.60
CA GLU A 231 7.60 -6.51 -10.49
C GLU A 231 8.77 -6.75 -11.46
N LYS A 232 9.56 -7.79 -11.18
CA LYS A 232 10.60 -8.33 -12.05
C LYS A 232 10.51 -9.84 -12.09
N ILE A 233 11.15 -10.46 -13.08
CA ILE A 233 11.15 -11.91 -13.24
C ILE A 233 11.83 -12.55 -12.01
N ALA A 234 11.20 -13.56 -11.43
CA ALA A 234 11.79 -14.35 -10.35
C ALA A 234 12.91 -15.24 -10.89
N ARG A 235 13.92 -15.55 -10.06
CA ARG A 235 14.99 -16.49 -10.48
C ARG A 235 14.45 -17.90 -10.72
N GLU A 236 13.45 -18.29 -9.94
CA GLU A 236 12.80 -19.59 -9.97
C GLU A 236 11.33 -19.47 -9.53
N PRO A 237 10.45 -20.39 -9.95
CA PRO A 237 9.08 -20.43 -9.47
C PRO A 237 8.98 -20.55 -7.95
N PHE A 238 7.91 -20.03 -7.39
CA PHE A 238 7.62 -20.22 -5.97
C PHE A 238 6.13 -20.17 -5.66
N PHE A 239 5.73 -20.89 -4.61
CA PHE A 239 4.34 -20.93 -4.18
C PHE A 239 4.07 -19.83 -3.13
N ALA A 240 3.15 -18.92 -3.43
CA ALA A 240 2.75 -17.85 -2.50
C ALA A 240 1.32 -17.36 -2.76
N GLY A 241 0.56 -17.21 -1.68
CA GLY A 241 -0.82 -16.72 -1.75
C GLY A 241 -1.77 -17.69 -2.46
N GLY A 242 -1.53 -19.00 -2.35
CA GLY A 242 -2.37 -20.04 -2.92
C GLY A 242 -2.09 -20.38 -4.39
N ARG A 243 -1.02 -19.83 -4.97
CA ARG A 243 -0.61 -20.14 -6.35
C ARG A 243 0.90 -20.06 -6.56
N TRP A 244 1.39 -20.76 -7.57
CA TRP A 244 2.72 -20.57 -8.13
C TRP A 244 2.84 -19.20 -8.81
N ARG A 245 4.00 -18.58 -8.60
CA ARG A 245 4.37 -17.25 -9.11
C ARG A 245 5.72 -17.31 -9.81
N PHE A 246 5.88 -16.41 -10.78
CA PHE A 246 7.05 -16.33 -11.65
C PHE A 246 7.67 -14.93 -11.66
N SER A 247 7.13 -14.02 -10.85
CA SER A 247 7.61 -12.67 -10.65
C SER A 247 7.75 -12.37 -9.15
N ILE A 248 8.67 -11.47 -8.82
CA ILE A 248 8.87 -10.92 -7.49
C ILE A 248 8.80 -9.40 -7.53
N ARG A 249 8.64 -8.77 -6.39
CA ARG A 249 8.69 -7.30 -6.29
C ARG A 249 10.04 -6.76 -6.75
N ASN A 250 10.01 -5.67 -7.51
CA ASN A 250 11.21 -4.95 -7.91
C ASN A 250 11.48 -3.78 -6.93
N PRO A 251 12.63 -3.72 -6.25
CA PRO A 251 13.04 -2.59 -5.40
C PRO A 251 13.39 -1.36 -6.25
N TRP A 252 12.38 -0.71 -6.80
CA TRP A 252 12.51 0.44 -7.72
C TRP A 252 13.36 1.60 -7.17
N TRP A 253 13.50 1.69 -5.85
CA TRP A 253 14.31 2.70 -5.19
C TRP A 253 15.81 2.55 -5.46
N ASP A 254 16.27 1.38 -5.92
CA ASP A 254 17.67 1.19 -6.33
C ASP A 254 18.00 2.04 -7.58
N ASP A 255 16.99 2.31 -8.41
CA ASP A 255 17.09 3.14 -9.62
C ASP A 255 16.77 4.62 -9.36
N TYR A 256 16.34 4.98 -8.15
CA TYR A 256 15.93 6.34 -7.82
C TYR A 256 17.12 7.25 -7.55
N GLN A 257 17.25 8.32 -8.36
CA GLN A 257 18.43 9.21 -8.37
C GLN A 257 18.15 10.66 -7.97
N ASP A 258 16.90 11.02 -7.67
CA ASP A 258 16.56 12.39 -7.27
C ASP A 258 16.94 12.66 -5.80
N ASN A 259 17.15 13.95 -5.47
CA ASN A 259 17.53 14.35 -4.11
C ASN A 259 16.38 14.30 -3.10
N ALA A 260 15.14 14.56 -3.54
CA ALA A 260 13.98 14.58 -2.66
C ALA A 260 13.79 13.22 -1.98
N ALA A 261 13.46 13.23 -0.69
CA ALA A 261 13.10 12.01 0.03
C ALA A 261 11.79 11.44 -0.52
N VAL A 262 11.64 10.12 -0.54
CA VAL A 262 10.37 9.45 -0.84
C VAL A 262 9.95 8.63 0.36
N VAL A 263 8.70 8.78 0.80
CA VAL A 263 8.13 7.94 1.87
C VAL A 263 6.94 7.16 1.31
N ILE A 264 6.95 5.86 1.55
CA ILE A 264 6.03 4.88 0.96
C ILE A 264 5.51 3.89 2.02
N GLY A 265 4.46 3.16 1.66
CA GLY A 265 3.87 2.05 2.41
C GLY A 265 3.96 0.73 1.65
N HIS A 266 2.88 -0.06 1.64
CA HIS A 266 2.60 -1.23 0.80
C HIS A 266 3.45 -2.50 1.03
N TYR A 267 4.74 -2.36 1.35
CA TYR A 267 5.70 -3.46 1.24
C TYR A 267 5.82 -4.34 2.49
N TRP A 268 5.06 -4.06 3.54
CA TRP A 268 4.94 -4.87 4.74
C TRP A 268 6.31 -5.16 5.34
N ARG A 269 6.99 -4.09 5.77
CA ARG A 269 8.27 -4.17 6.46
C ARG A 269 8.06 -4.80 7.83
N HIS A 270 9.05 -5.55 8.31
CA HIS A 270 9.05 -6.11 9.65
C HIS A 270 10.05 -5.34 10.52
N TRP A 271 9.67 -5.05 11.77
CA TRP A 271 10.57 -4.38 12.71
C TRP A 271 11.72 -5.30 13.17
N HIS A 272 11.42 -6.57 13.47
CA HIS A 272 12.41 -7.57 13.85
C HIS A 272 12.77 -8.47 12.67
N SER A 273 14.08 -8.67 12.47
CA SER A 273 14.66 -9.45 11.36
C SER A 273 14.48 -10.97 11.49
N SER A 274 13.96 -11.47 12.60
CA SER A 274 13.80 -12.92 12.86
C SER A 274 12.71 -13.58 12.02
N ASN A 275 11.88 -12.81 11.32
CA ASN A 275 10.85 -13.35 10.44
C ASN A 275 11.42 -13.65 9.06
N GLN A 276 11.28 -14.89 8.61
CA GLN A 276 11.62 -15.30 7.25
C GLN A 276 10.93 -14.36 6.24
N VAL A 277 11.73 -13.67 5.43
CA VAL A 277 11.21 -12.79 4.38
C VAL A 277 10.48 -13.67 3.35
N PRO A 278 9.19 -13.41 3.06
CA PRO A 278 8.47 -14.17 2.04
C PRO A 278 9.17 -14.05 0.68
N LYS A 279 9.24 -15.15 -0.07
CA LYS A 279 9.96 -15.23 -1.35
C LYS A 279 9.54 -14.16 -2.37
N HIS A 280 8.27 -13.74 -2.39
CA HIS A 280 7.81 -12.64 -3.26
C HIS A 280 8.41 -11.25 -2.93
N ARG A 281 9.02 -11.08 -1.75
CA ARG A 281 9.74 -9.88 -1.30
C ARG A 281 11.24 -10.13 -1.12
N GLU A 282 11.75 -11.23 -1.65
CA GLU A 282 13.17 -11.55 -1.57
C GLU A 282 14.01 -10.41 -2.15
N GLY A 283 15.04 -9.99 -1.40
CA GLY A 283 15.92 -8.91 -1.80
C GLY A 283 15.33 -7.49 -1.77
N MET A 284 14.10 -7.29 -1.26
CA MET A 284 13.54 -5.94 -1.11
C MET A 284 14.23 -5.15 0.02
N PHE A 285 14.17 -5.67 1.25
CA PHE A 285 14.70 -4.96 2.42
C PHE A 285 16.12 -5.41 2.73
N THR A 286 17.11 -4.73 2.14
CA THR A 286 18.55 -5.01 2.31
C THR A 286 19.22 -4.17 3.41
N VAL A 287 18.48 -3.26 4.04
CA VAL A 287 18.94 -2.41 5.15
C VAL A 287 18.15 -2.72 6.43
N PRO A 288 18.66 -2.36 7.64
CA PRO A 288 17.94 -2.54 8.90
C PRO A 288 16.55 -1.92 8.90
N ALA A 289 15.66 -2.31 9.82
CA ALA A 289 14.25 -1.88 9.83
C ALA A 289 14.01 -0.37 10.07
N ASN A 290 15.02 0.39 10.49
CA ASN A 290 15.02 1.84 10.57
C ASN A 290 15.91 2.50 9.50
N GLY A 291 16.41 1.74 8.53
CA GLY A 291 17.27 2.21 7.44
C GLY A 291 16.50 2.83 6.28
N TRP A 292 17.11 3.80 5.60
CA TRP A 292 16.65 4.33 4.33
C TRP A 292 17.21 3.50 3.15
N HIS A 293 16.42 3.37 2.09
CA HIS A 293 16.69 2.59 0.89
C HIS A 293 17.19 3.43 -0.27
N GLY A 294 17.65 2.74 -1.32
CA GLY A 294 18.04 3.31 -2.60
C GLY A 294 19.47 3.86 -2.63
N ALA A 295 19.95 4.16 -3.83
CA ALA A 295 21.33 4.60 -4.06
C ALA A 295 21.73 5.84 -3.24
N ARG A 296 20.77 6.73 -2.95
CA ARG A 296 20.94 7.96 -2.16
C ARG A 296 20.48 7.85 -0.71
N LYS A 297 20.03 6.68 -0.26
CA LYS A 297 19.55 6.46 1.13
C LYS A 297 18.46 7.46 1.50
N ASN A 298 17.51 7.66 0.59
CA ASN A 298 16.46 8.68 0.69
C ASN A 298 15.05 8.15 0.33
N VAL A 299 14.87 6.83 0.24
CA VAL A 299 13.53 6.21 0.18
C VAL A 299 13.23 5.49 1.50
N PHE A 300 12.06 5.69 2.10
CA PHE A 300 11.70 5.07 3.38
C PHE A 300 10.32 4.39 3.32
N CYS A 301 10.28 3.10 3.63
CA CYS A 301 9.03 2.36 3.82
C CYS A 301 8.59 2.44 5.28
N VAL A 302 7.48 3.13 5.54
CA VAL A 302 6.88 3.34 6.88
C VAL A 302 5.71 2.37 7.18
N ASP A 303 5.51 1.38 6.32
CA ASP A 303 4.58 0.27 6.58
C ASP A 303 5.27 -0.85 7.38
N PHE A 304 4.89 -1.00 8.66
CA PHE A 304 5.37 -2.06 9.55
C PHE A 304 4.34 -3.19 9.74
N SER A 305 3.56 -3.46 8.68
CA SER A 305 2.67 -4.61 8.53
C SER A 305 1.54 -4.66 9.55
N VAL A 306 1.04 -3.53 10.07
CA VAL A 306 -0.05 -3.51 11.07
C VAL A 306 -1.30 -4.24 10.58
N GLY A 307 -1.53 -4.25 9.25
CA GLY A 307 -2.60 -5.01 8.61
C GLY A 307 -2.54 -6.52 8.87
N ALA A 308 -1.42 -7.06 9.34
CA ALA A 308 -1.25 -8.46 9.73
C ALA A 308 -1.74 -8.77 11.15
N ARG A 309 -2.11 -7.77 11.97
CA ARG A 309 -2.55 -7.98 13.37
C ARG A 309 -3.78 -8.84 13.54
N TRP A 310 -4.54 -9.14 12.48
CA TRP A 310 -5.58 -10.17 12.54
C TRP A 310 -5.02 -11.55 12.95
N ARG A 311 -3.75 -11.82 12.63
CA ARG A 311 -3.04 -13.05 13.05
C ARG A 311 -2.82 -13.06 14.56
N ASP A 312 -2.51 -11.91 15.13
CA ASP A 312 -2.31 -11.74 16.57
C ASP A 312 -3.62 -11.89 17.32
N ARG A 313 -4.71 -11.29 16.82
CA ARG A 313 -6.07 -11.46 17.37
C ARG A 313 -6.47 -12.94 17.44
N LYS A 314 -6.20 -13.72 16.39
CA LYS A 314 -6.46 -15.17 16.38
C LYS A 314 -5.66 -15.96 17.41
N ARG A 315 -4.47 -15.46 17.77
CA ARG A 315 -3.56 -16.11 18.73
C ARG A 315 -3.72 -15.53 20.15
N GLY A 316 -4.58 -14.54 20.35
CA GLY A 316 -4.71 -13.83 21.62
C GLY A 316 -3.47 -13.00 22.00
N ILE A 317 -2.66 -12.59 21.03
CA ILE A 317 -1.48 -11.75 21.28
C ILE A 317 -1.94 -10.30 21.44
N ALA A 318 -1.57 -9.68 22.56
CA ALA A 318 -1.92 -8.28 22.84
C ALA A 318 -1.17 -7.31 21.90
N PRO A 319 -1.76 -6.14 21.54
CA PRO A 319 -1.10 -5.16 20.68
C PRO A 319 0.29 -4.74 21.17
N THR A 320 0.50 -4.63 22.49
CA THR A 320 1.79 -4.29 23.11
C THR A 320 2.88 -5.34 22.89
N GLN A 321 2.50 -6.57 22.58
CA GLN A 321 3.40 -7.70 22.28
C GLN A 321 3.49 -7.98 20.77
N SER A 322 2.75 -7.24 19.94
CA SER A 322 2.70 -7.46 18.50
C SER A 322 4.02 -7.11 17.83
N HIS A 323 4.47 -7.99 16.94
CA HIS A 323 5.58 -7.69 16.02
C HIS A 323 5.15 -6.82 14.83
N TYR A 324 3.84 -6.67 14.63
CA TYR A 324 3.26 -5.82 13.61
C TYR A 324 2.91 -4.47 14.23
N ARG A 325 3.38 -3.38 13.66
CA ARG A 325 3.27 -2.05 14.28
C ARG A 325 2.68 -1.05 13.30
N LEU A 326 1.88 -0.13 13.81
CA LEU A 326 1.60 1.10 13.07
C LEU A 326 2.69 2.11 13.44
N ALA A 327 3.21 2.81 12.45
CA ALA A 327 4.30 3.76 12.65
C ALA A 327 4.02 5.08 11.95
N ALA A 328 4.60 6.13 12.50
CA ALA A 328 4.79 7.41 11.84
C ALA A 328 6.27 7.72 11.68
N LEU A 329 6.65 8.31 10.55
CA LEU A 329 7.92 8.98 10.35
C LEU A 329 7.74 10.48 10.61
N ARG A 330 8.35 10.96 11.69
CA ARG A 330 8.47 12.39 11.97
C ARG A 330 9.48 13.01 11.00
N TYR A 331 9.06 14.00 10.23
CA TYR A 331 9.87 14.66 9.20
C TYR A 331 9.88 16.20 9.39
N PRO A 332 11.05 16.87 9.34
CA PRO A 332 12.35 16.43 8.84
C PRO A 332 13.26 15.72 9.87
N GLU A 333 12.78 15.47 11.08
CA GLU A 333 13.58 14.92 12.19
C GLU A 333 14.07 13.49 11.94
N LYS A 334 13.45 12.79 10.99
CA LYS A 334 13.75 11.42 10.58
C LYS A 334 13.74 10.44 11.77
N THR A 335 12.72 10.57 12.61
CA THR A 335 12.47 9.71 13.78
C THR A 335 11.21 8.89 13.54
N LEU A 336 11.27 7.58 13.77
CA LEU A 336 10.10 6.72 13.82
C LEU A 336 9.45 6.79 15.19
N MET A 337 8.11 6.79 15.18
CA MET A 337 7.25 6.69 16.36
C MET A 337 6.26 5.56 16.10
N PHE A 338 6.10 4.65 17.07
CA PHE A 338 5.21 3.50 16.94
C PHE A 338 3.97 3.64 17.83
N ASP A 339 2.93 2.90 17.49
CA ASP A 339 1.66 2.87 18.23
C ASP A 339 1.75 2.23 19.63
N ASN A 340 2.91 1.67 19.99
CA ASN A 340 3.22 1.22 21.33
C ASN A 340 4.08 2.21 22.14
N GLY A 341 4.39 3.39 21.59
CA GLY A 341 5.19 4.43 22.23
C GLY A 341 6.70 4.32 21.99
N ASP A 342 7.17 3.25 21.33
CA ASP A 342 8.58 3.13 20.96
C ASP A 342 8.96 4.25 19.98
N SER A 343 10.18 4.78 20.15
CA SER A 343 10.75 5.75 19.23
C SER A 343 12.19 5.40 18.87
N VAL A 344 12.57 5.65 17.63
CA VAL A 344 13.90 5.29 17.11
C VAL A 344 14.31 6.24 16.00
N LYS A 345 15.57 6.67 16.01
CA LYS A 345 16.14 7.40 14.87
C LYS A 345 16.30 6.48 13.67
N THR A 346 15.96 7.02 12.49
CA THR A 346 16.28 6.34 11.24
C THR A 346 17.76 6.50 10.90
N ILE A 347 18.29 5.59 10.10
CA ILE A 347 19.70 5.58 9.68
C ILE A 347 19.81 5.63 8.16
N ALA A 348 20.73 6.43 7.64
CA ALA A 348 21.00 6.50 6.22
C ALA A 348 21.79 5.27 5.76
#